data_AF-A0A959T1V5-F1
#
_entry.id   AF-A0A959T1V5-F1
#
_cell.length_a   1.000
_cell.length_b   1.000
_cell.length_c   1.000
_cell.angle_alpha   90.00
_cell.angle_beta   90.00
_cell.angle_gamma   90.00
#
_symmetry.space_group_name_H-M   'P 1'
#
loop_
_entity.id
_entity.type
_entity.pdbx_description
1 polymer ?
#
loop_
_entity_poly.entity_id
_entity_poly.type
_entity_poly.pdbx_seq_one_letter_code
_entity_poly.pdbx_strand_id
1 'polypeptide(L)' 'HHVNEGREEGNFSIWGQLPEKKRRHFAEEAGELIAEGEMPLTEYTWTHAEARLDAGQKKLLMDFFGGLR' A
#
# COMPACT_ATOMS: atom_id res chain seq x y z
N HIS A 1 12.64 -1.83 -10.84
CA HIS A 1 12.74 -2.81 -9.75
C HIS A 1 11.49 -2.78 -8.87
N HIS A 2 11.06 -1.59 -8.45
CA HIS A 2 9.85 -1.34 -7.64
C HIS A 2 8.58 -2.17 -7.96
N VAL A 3 8.25 -2.39 -9.24
CA VAL A 3 7.05 -3.16 -9.60
C VAL A 3 7.18 -4.64 -9.23
N ASN A 4 8.37 -5.22 -9.38
CA ASN A 4 8.58 -6.63 -9.07
C ASN A 4 8.65 -6.84 -7.57
N GLU A 5 9.42 -6.02 -6.86
CA GLU A 5 9.48 -6.03 -5.38
C GLU A 5 8.10 -5.80 -4.77
N GLY A 6 7.38 -4.76 -5.23
CA GLY A 6 6.03 -4.48 -4.74
C GLY A 6 5.08 -5.66 -4.93
N ARG A 7 5.19 -6.39 -6.04
CA ARG A 7 4.39 -7.61 -6.29
C ARG A 7 4.82 -8.80 -5.42
N GLU A 8 6.09 -8.88 -5.07
CA GLU A 8 6.62 -9.91 -4.17
C GLU A 8 6.10 -9.72 -2.75
N GLU A 9 6.05 -8.47 -2.28
CA GLU A 9 5.47 -8.12 -0.97
C GLU A 9 3.94 -8.23 -1.00
N GLY A 10 3.27 -7.64 -2.00
CA GLY A 10 1.82 -7.67 -2.14
C GLY A 10 1.31 -7.63 -3.58
N ASN A 11 0.45 -8.58 -3.94
CA ASN A 11 -0.16 -8.64 -5.26
C ASN A 11 -1.69 -8.73 -5.16
N PHE A 12 -2.36 -7.60 -5.44
CA PHE A 12 -3.81 -7.51 -5.40
C PHE A 12 -4.50 -8.40 -6.43
N SER A 13 -3.87 -8.69 -7.58
CA SER A 13 -4.45 -9.55 -8.62
C SER A 13 -4.66 -11.00 -8.18
N ILE A 14 -3.90 -11.45 -7.18
CA ILE A 14 -4.01 -12.80 -6.60
C ILE A 14 -4.37 -12.74 -5.12
N TRP A 15 -4.87 -11.61 -4.62
CA TRP A 15 -5.13 -11.38 -3.19
C TRP A 15 -5.93 -12.51 -2.54
N GLY A 16 -7.02 -12.95 -3.17
CA GLY A 16 -7.87 -14.02 -2.66
C GLY A 16 -7.20 -15.40 -2.58
N GLN A 17 -6.06 -15.58 -3.25
CA GLN A 17 -5.27 -16.81 -3.26
C GLN A 17 -4.07 -16.74 -2.30
N LEU A 18 -3.72 -15.55 -1.80
CA LEU A 18 -2.61 -15.38 -0.86
C LEU A 18 -2.96 -15.97 0.53
N PRO A 19 -2.00 -16.60 1.22
CA PRO A 19 -2.17 -16.99 2.61
C PRO A 19 -2.58 -15.80 3.48
N GLU A 20 -3.46 -16.03 4.45
CA GLU A 20 -3.94 -14.99 5.38
C GLU A 20 -2.79 -14.23 6.06
N LYS A 21 -1.76 -14.96 6.53
CA LYS A 21 -0.57 -14.36 7.13
C LYS A 21 0.12 -13.35 6.19
N LYS A 22 0.23 -13.67 4.90
CA LYS A 22 0.86 -12.80 3.91
C LYS A 22 0.02 -11.55 3.63
N ARG A 23 -1.30 -11.71 3.55
CA ARG A 23 -2.24 -10.59 3.42
C ARG A 23 -2.17 -9.62 4.61
N ARG A 24 -2.16 -10.17 5.83
CA ARG A 24 -2.06 -9.37 7.06
C ARG A 24 -0.73 -8.61 7.14
N HIS A 25 0.37 -9.27 6.83
CA HIS A 25 1.70 -8.64 6.81
C HIS A 25 1.75 -7.49 5.81
N PHE A 26 1.30 -7.71 4.57
CA PHE A 26 1.25 -6.66 3.57
C PHE A 26 0.32 -5.49 3.98
N ALA A 27 -0.83 -5.77 4.61
CA ALA A 27 -1.72 -4.71 5.08
C ALA A 27 -1.06 -3.86 6.18
N GLU A 28 -0.35 -4.49 7.12
CA GLU A 28 0.41 -3.79 8.16
C GLU A 28 1.47 -2.87 7.54
N GLU A 29 2.33 -3.41 6.67
CA GLU A 29 3.37 -2.63 5.99
C GLU A 29 2.79 -1.50 5.13
N ALA A 30 1.74 -1.75 4.36
CA ALA A 30 1.10 -0.72 3.55
C ALA A 30 0.56 0.43 4.40
N GLY A 31 -0.01 0.14 5.57
CA GLY A 31 -0.46 1.17 6.51
C GLY A 31 0.68 2.01 7.07
N GLU A 32 1.79 1.36 7.46
CA GLU A 32 2.99 2.01 7.99
C GLU A 32 3.65 2.91 6.94
N LEU A 33 3.87 2.40 5.72
CA LEU A 33 4.49 3.17 4.64
C LEU A 33 3.65 4.39 4.21
N ILE A 34 2.32 4.30 4.29
CA ILE A 34 1.43 5.45 4.04
C ILE A 34 1.55 6.48 5.18
N ALA A 35 1.62 6.01 6.43
CA ALA A 35 1.78 6.89 7.60
C ALA A 35 3.12 7.64 7.57
N GLU A 36 4.20 6.96 7.17
CA GLU A 36 5.53 7.53 7.02
C GLU A 36 5.68 8.39 5.75
N GLY A 37 4.75 8.27 4.81
CA GLY A 37 4.75 9.04 3.56
C GLY A 37 5.66 8.45 2.49
N GLU A 38 6.09 7.21 2.63
CA GLU A 38 6.85 6.46 1.63
C GLU A 38 5.96 5.95 0.50
N MET A 39 4.66 5.77 0.77
CA MET A 39 3.67 5.41 -0.24
C MET A 39 2.67 6.55 -0.55
N PRO A 40 2.44 6.84 -1.84
CA PRO A 40 3.12 6.27 -3.03
C PRO A 40 4.56 6.80 -3.19
N LEU A 41 5.39 6.06 -3.94
CA LEU A 41 6.76 6.47 -4.25
C LEU A 41 6.81 7.90 -4.80
N THR A 42 7.73 8.70 -4.29
CA THR A 42 7.83 10.12 -4.65
C THR A 42 8.02 10.30 -6.16
N GLU A 43 8.87 9.51 -6.82
CA GLU A 43 9.10 9.63 -8.26
C GLU A 43 7.86 9.28 -9.09
N TYR A 44 7.02 8.36 -8.61
CA TYR A 44 5.77 8.01 -9.27
C TYR A 44 4.81 9.21 -9.29
N THR A 45 4.75 9.96 -8.18
CA THR A 45 3.90 11.16 -8.07
C THR A 45 4.39 12.35 -8.90
N TRP A 46 5.59 12.31 -9.47
CA TRP A 46 6.07 13.39 -10.35
C TRP A 46 5.27 13.43 -11.66
N THR A 47 4.98 12.26 -12.23
CA THR A 47 4.21 12.12 -13.48
C THR A 47 2.74 11.76 -13.26
N HIS A 48 2.39 11.31 -12.04
CA HIS A 48 1.03 10.93 -11.64
C HIS A 48 0.57 11.81 -10.47
N ALA A 49 0.19 13.06 -10.79
CA ALA A 49 -0.20 14.03 -9.76
C ALA A 49 -1.45 13.57 -8.98
N GLU A 50 -2.33 12.81 -9.63
CA GLU A 50 -3.53 12.19 -9.06
C GLU A 50 -3.21 11.13 -7.99
N ALA A 51 -2.00 10.58 -7.97
CA ALA A 51 -1.58 9.62 -6.97
C ALA A 51 -1.18 10.29 -5.64
N ARG A 52 -1.06 11.63 -5.60
CA ARG A 52 -0.73 12.34 -4.36
C ARG A 52 -1.90 12.27 -3.40
N LEU A 53 -1.69 11.53 -2.30
CA LEU A 53 -2.72 11.36 -1.29
C LEU A 53 -2.85 12.62 -0.44
N ASP A 54 -4.07 13.16 -0.37
CA ASP A 54 -4.42 14.14 0.65
C ASP A 54 -4.56 13.49 2.05
N ALA A 55 -4.70 14.32 3.09
CA ALA A 55 -4.79 13.83 4.47
C ALA A 55 -6.00 12.90 4.70
N GLY A 56 -7.13 13.16 4.04
CA GLY A 56 -8.32 12.34 4.14
C GLY A 56 -8.14 10.98 3.45
N GLN A 57 -7.54 10.98 2.26
CA GLN A 57 -7.22 9.75 1.53
C GLN A 57 -6.18 8.89 2.25
N LYS A 58 -5.13 9.51 2.81
CA LYS A 58 -4.16 8.80 3.67
C LYS A 58 -4.87 8.14 4.86
N LYS A 59 -5.72 8.89 5.56
CA LYS A 59 -6.48 8.35 6.69
C LYS A 59 -7.38 7.19 6.27
N LEU A 60 -8.10 7.33 5.16
CA LEU A 60 -8.98 6.29 4.64
C LEU A 60 -8.22 4.98 4.36
N LEU A 61 -7.04 5.06 3.74
CA LEU A 61 -6.23 3.88 3.45
C LEU A 61 -5.62 3.27 4.72
N MET A 62 -5.12 4.10 5.65
CA MET A 62 -4.61 3.62 6.94
C MET A 62 -5.71 2.90 7.75
N ASP A 63 -6.93 3.46 7.79
CA ASP A 63 -8.07 2.83 8.46
C ASP A 63 -8.47 1.52 7.77
N PHE A 64 -8.48 1.50 6.43
CA PHE A 64 -8.78 0.30 5.65
C PHE A 64 -7.79 -0.83 5.93
N PHE A 65 -6.49 -0.56 5.85
CA PHE A 65 -5.46 -1.56 6.12
C PHE A 65 -5.41 -1.97 7.59
N GLY A 66 -5.62 -1.03 8.52
CA GLY A 66 -5.73 -1.32 9.95
C GLY A 66 -6.89 -2.26 10.29
N GLY A 67 -7.99 -2.21 9.53
CA GLY A 67 -9.12 -3.13 9.66
C GLY A 67 -8.87 -4.54 9.11
N LEU A 68 -7.79 -4.76 8.36
CA LEU A 68 -7.40 -6.08 7.82
C LEU A 68 -6.40 -6.83 8.72
N ARG A 69 -5.96 -6.20 9.82
CA ARG A 69 -4.97 -6.73 10.77
C ARG A 69 -5.50 -7.88 11.63
#